data_AF-A0A847VQH2-F1
#
_entry.id   AF-A0A847VQH2-F1
#
_cell.length_a   1.000
_cell.length_b   1.000
_cell.length_c   1.000
_cell.angle_alpha   90.00
_cell.angle_beta   90.00
_cell.angle_gamma   90.00
#
_symmetry.space_group_name_H-M   'P 1'
#
loop_
_entity.id
_entity.type
_entity.pdbx_description
1 polymer ?
#
loop_
_entity_poly.entity_id
_entity_poly.type
_entity_poly.pdbx_seq_one_letter_code
_entity_poly.pdbx_strand_id
1 'polypeptide(L)'
;MLNLEQQIFNQIKKSKSILIIFSANQEGDALASSLALFLFLKNQDYDVSIVGADFDQTKNNFSFLPGYNEIQNSLNNLRRFIVSVDISQAKVSQIKYLVDDNTLNFIISPSEGWFSPKDVSARAGKFKYDLIITVGLRDLESLGTLYDENIEFFYKTPIINIDDQASNEEYGQINFIDLSAVAISEIIFYLFKNGGQEKISADVATCLLAGIIQKTKNFKTTNLTPRSLLITSQLISEGANREKIVNNLYRSRSLSTLKLWGRVLNNLHSEQKEEIIWSKLSAKDLEETSPSLESLDEIIDELIMNVPNAKLAVILCEKSPATSKIIIYSLKNVNALELLKEYSPQGTAKLATASINKDIETASIELISELKNKLEKLEA
;
A
#
# COMPACT_ATOMS: atom_id res chain seq x y z
N MET A 1 -15.68 29.20 10.90
CA MET A 1 -14.53 28.28 11.09
C MET A 1 -14.47 27.41 9.83
N LEU A 2 -13.31 27.21 9.23
CA LEU A 2 -13.20 26.38 8.03
C LEU A 2 -13.42 24.91 8.40
N ASN A 3 -14.15 24.14 7.56
CA ASN A 3 -14.22 22.70 7.73
C ASN A 3 -12.88 22.02 7.39
N LEU A 4 -12.75 20.73 7.68
CA LEU A 4 -11.48 20.03 7.58
C LEU A 4 -10.99 19.95 6.12
N GLU A 5 -11.90 19.72 5.18
CA GLU A 5 -11.60 19.72 3.74
C GLU A 5 -11.07 21.08 3.28
N GLN A 6 -11.69 22.18 3.71
CA GLN A 6 -11.20 23.53 3.41
C GLN A 6 -9.83 23.80 4.05
N GLN A 7 -9.55 23.28 5.24
CA GLN A 7 -8.23 23.39 5.86
C GLN A 7 -7.17 22.67 5.05
N ILE A 8 -7.47 21.44 4.57
CA ILE A 8 -6.58 20.65 3.71
C ILE A 8 -6.28 21.41 2.42
N PHE A 9 -7.30 21.87 1.70
CA PHE A 9 -7.09 22.61 0.45
C PHE A 9 -6.39 23.95 0.65
N ASN A 10 -6.63 24.63 1.78
CA ASN A 10 -5.89 25.85 2.10
C ASN A 10 -4.42 25.57 2.41
N GLN A 11 -4.09 24.43 3.01
CA GLN A 11 -2.72 24.02 3.22
C GLN A 11 -2.04 23.67 1.89
N ILE A 12 -2.70 22.87 1.05
CA ILE A 12 -2.24 22.53 -0.32
C ILE A 12 -1.96 23.81 -1.13
N LYS A 13 -2.88 24.78 -1.13
CA LYS A 13 -2.72 26.06 -1.86
C LYS A 13 -1.55 26.92 -1.37
N LYS A 14 -1.12 26.76 -0.12
CA LYS A 14 0.03 27.49 0.44
C LYS A 14 1.37 26.82 0.15
N SER A 15 1.35 25.52 -0.14
CA SER A 15 2.52 24.70 -0.39
C SER A 15 3.09 24.96 -1.78
N LYS A 16 4.42 24.91 -1.87
CA LYS A 16 5.13 25.02 -3.14
C LYS A 16 5.49 23.67 -3.72
N SER A 17 5.72 22.67 -2.89
CA SER A 17 6.13 21.33 -3.32
C SER A 17 5.58 20.29 -2.35
N ILE A 18 4.76 19.39 -2.87
CA ILE A 18 3.97 18.44 -2.09
C ILE A 18 4.52 17.03 -2.27
N LEU A 19 4.59 16.27 -1.19
CA LEU A 19 4.96 14.87 -1.21
C LEU A 19 3.77 14.03 -0.76
N ILE A 20 3.32 13.09 -1.59
CA ILE A 20 2.34 12.06 -1.23
C ILE A 20 3.09 10.79 -0.89
N ILE A 21 2.79 10.19 0.27
CA ILE A 21 3.43 8.96 0.74
C ILE A 21 2.38 7.92 1.14
N PHE A 22 2.62 6.69 0.73
CA PHE A 22 1.90 5.50 1.20
C PHE A 22 2.91 4.37 1.48
N SER A 23 2.48 3.30 2.15
CA SER A 23 3.29 2.09 2.35
C SER A 23 2.80 0.96 1.46
N ALA A 24 3.72 0.19 0.88
CA ALA A 24 3.42 -0.97 0.05
C ALA A 24 2.80 -2.13 0.82
N ASN A 25 2.99 -2.16 2.14
CA ASN A 25 2.38 -3.15 3.03
C ASN A 25 0.87 -2.92 3.23
N GLN A 26 0.37 -1.76 2.82
CA GLN A 26 -1.03 -1.37 2.93
C GLN A 26 -1.76 -1.65 1.62
N GLU A 27 -3.00 -2.10 1.75
CA GLU A 27 -3.85 -2.65 0.69
C GLU A 27 -3.91 -1.76 -0.56
N GLY A 28 -4.21 -2.35 -1.73
CA GLY A 28 -4.20 -1.67 -3.03
C GLY A 28 -5.03 -0.38 -3.14
N ASP A 29 -6.00 -0.19 -2.24
CA ASP A 29 -6.74 1.06 -2.08
C ASP A 29 -5.87 2.27 -1.66
N ALA A 30 -4.89 2.10 -0.77
CA ALA A 30 -4.00 3.20 -0.37
C ALA A 30 -3.15 3.69 -1.57
N LEU A 31 -2.63 2.76 -2.37
CA LEU A 31 -1.94 3.06 -3.63
C LEU A 31 -2.87 3.78 -4.61
N ALA A 32 -4.06 3.24 -4.85
CA ALA A 32 -5.02 3.80 -5.79
C ALA A 32 -5.49 5.21 -5.38
N SER A 33 -5.74 5.41 -4.08
CA SER A 33 -6.07 6.70 -3.47
C SER A 33 -4.94 7.72 -3.61
N SER A 34 -3.70 7.28 -3.42
CA SER A 34 -2.50 8.12 -3.55
C SER A 34 -2.28 8.55 -5.00
N LEU A 35 -2.47 7.64 -5.97
CA LEU A 35 -2.43 7.97 -7.40
C LEU A 35 -3.55 8.93 -7.80
N ALA A 36 -4.76 8.75 -7.27
CA ALA A 36 -5.87 9.68 -7.52
C ALA A 36 -5.53 11.09 -7.01
N LEU A 37 -4.98 11.22 -5.80
CA LEU A 37 -4.54 12.49 -5.23
C LEU A 37 -3.39 13.11 -6.02
N PHE A 38 -2.40 12.30 -6.39
CA PHE A 38 -1.27 12.74 -7.21
C PHE A 38 -1.74 13.31 -8.55
N LEU A 39 -2.58 12.58 -9.29
CA LEU A 39 -3.10 13.02 -10.58
C LEU A 39 -4.00 14.25 -10.45
N PHE A 40 -4.83 14.30 -9.40
CA PHE A 40 -5.71 15.45 -9.15
C PHE A 40 -4.91 16.73 -8.92
N LEU A 41 -3.82 16.67 -8.15
CA LEU A 41 -2.94 17.81 -7.91
C LEU A 41 -2.05 18.12 -9.12
N LYS A 42 -1.52 17.11 -9.80
CA LYS A 42 -0.69 17.27 -11.01
C LYS A 42 -1.47 17.93 -12.15
N ASN A 43 -2.75 17.60 -12.32
CA ASN A 43 -3.64 18.23 -13.31
C ASN A 43 -3.92 19.72 -13.03
N GLN A 44 -3.54 20.22 -11.85
CA GLN A 44 -3.65 21.62 -11.42
C GLN A 44 -2.28 22.31 -11.35
N ASP A 45 -1.26 21.73 -12.00
CA ASP A 45 0.11 22.26 -12.06
C ASP A 45 0.82 22.42 -10.70
N TYR A 46 0.35 21.72 -9.65
CA TYR A 46 1.12 21.62 -8.41
C TYR A 46 2.41 20.82 -8.63
N ASP A 47 3.52 21.28 -8.04
CA ASP A 47 4.74 20.48 -7.91
C ASP A 47 4.47 19.39 -6.86
N VAL A 48 4.13 18.19 -7.33
CA VAL A 48 3.77 17.05 -6.48
C VAL A 48 4.58 15.83 -6.88
N SER A 49 5.11 15.13 -5.87
CA SER A 49 5.76 13.83 -6.02
C SER A 49 4.96 12.77 -5.27
N ILE A 50 5.07 11.51 -5.70
CA ILE A 50 4.50 10.35 -5.02
C ILE A 50 5.58 9.33 -4.72
N VAL A 51 5.59 8.82 -3.48
CA VAL A 51 6.56 7.83 -3.00
C VAL A 51 5.84 6.68 -2.31
N GLY A 52 6.19 5.45 -2.67
CA GLY A 52 5.76 4.24 -1.97
C GLY A 52 6.90 3.69 -1.13
N ALA A 53 6.73 3.63 0.19
CA ALA A 53 7.69 2.96 1.07
C ALA A 53 7.64 1.44 0.85
N ASP A 54 8.81 0.81 0.76
CA ASP A 54 8.99 -0.63 0.51
C ASP A 54 8.22 -1.15 -0.72
N PHE A 55 8.02 -0.29 -1.73
CA PHE A 55 7.19 -0.59 -2.88
C PHE A 55 7.93 -1.34 -4.00
N ASP A 56 7.59 -2.62 -4.17
CA ASP A 56 8.03 -3.42 -5.32
C ASP A 56 7.12 -3.16 -6.54
N GLN A 57 7.59 -2.32 -7.46
CA GLN A 57 6.88 -1.98 -8.68
C GLN A 57 6.65 -3.18 -9.61
N THR A 58 7.40 -4.27 -9.45
CA THR A 58 7.39 -5.43 -10.36
C THR A 58 6.33 -6.46 -10.00
N LYS A 59 5.70 -6.36 -8.83
CA LYS A 59 4.76 -7.36 -8.29
C LYS A 59 3.41 -6.78 -7.90
N ASN A 60 2.85 -5.89 -8.71
CA ASN A 60 1.61 -5.22 -8.37
C ASN A 60 0.57 -5.25 -9.49
N ASN A 61 -0.61 -5.79 -9.16
CA ASN A 61 -1.76 -5.88 -10.06
C ASN A 61 -2.38 -4.51 -10.40
N PHE A 62 -1.89 -3.41 -9.83
CA PHE A 62 -2.31 -2.03 -10.09
C PHE A 62 -1.40 -1.28 -11.08
N SER A 63 -0.41 -1.94 -11.69
CA SER A 63 0.47 -1.33 -12.70
C SER A 63 -0.26 -0.71 -13.90
N PHE A 64 -1.52 -1.10 -14.13
CA PHE A 64 -2.38 -0.54 -15.17
C PHE A 64 -2.96 0.84 -14.84
N LEU A 65 -2.87 1.30 -13.59
CA LEU A 65 -3.45 2.57 -13.15
C LEU A 65 -2.69 3.76 -13.74
N PRO A 66 -3.39 4.85 -14.12
CA PRO A 66 -2.75 6.09 -14.53
C PRO A 66 -1.80 6.62 -13.44
N GLY A 67 -0.65 7.16 -13.84
CA GLY A 67 0.36 7.70 -12.90
C GLY A 67 1.22 6.66 -12.18
N TYR A 68 0.97 5.35 -12.35
CA TYR A 68 1.73 4.30 -11.64
C TYR A 68 3.25 4.41 -11.83
N ASN A 69 3.71 4.71 -13.04
CA ASN A 69 5.13 4.83 -13.38
C ASN A 69 5.82 6.07 -12.75
N GLU A 70 5.06 6.96 -12.11
CA GLU A 70 5.58 8.15 -11.42
C GLU A 70 5.94 7.86 -9.96
N ILE A 71 5.53 6.70 -9.43
CA ILE A 71 5.84 6.28 -8.07
C ILE A 71 7.35 6.12 -7.93
N GLN A 72 7.91 6.78 -6.93
CA GLN A 72 9.30 6.65 -6.55
C GLN A 72 9.42 5.75 -5.31
N ASN A 73 10.56 5.09 -5.15
CA ASN A 73 10.82 4.20 -4.01
C ASN A 73 11.72 4.86 -2.94
N SER A 74 12.18 6.09 -3.17
CA SER A 74 13.09 6.79 -2.26
C SER A 74 12.93 8.31 -2.33
N LEU A 75 13.30 8.98 -1.22
CA LEU A 75 13.32 10.45 -1.12
C LEU A 75 14.62 11.04 -1.66
N ASN A 76 14.76 11.06 -2.98
CA ASN A 76 15.97 11.57 -3.62
C ASN A 76 16.08 13.10 -3.50
N ASN A 77 17.27 13.60 -3.19
CA ASN A 77 17.59 15.04 -3.12
C ASN A 77 16.69 15.82 -2.14
N LEU A 78 16.31 15.20 -1.01
CA LEU A 78 15.37 15.75 -0.04
C LEU A 78 15.83 17.09 0.54
N ARG A 79 17.14 17.30 0.68
CA ARG A 79 17.72 18.56 1.15
C ARG A 79 18.88 18.98 0.26
N ARG A 80 18.84 20.21 -0.23
CA ARG A 80 19.96 20.79 -0.98
C ARG A 80 21.00 21.35 -0.03
N PHE A 81 22.28 21.18 -0.34
CA PHE A 81 23.36 21.93 0.31
C PHE A 81 23.69 23.15 -0.54
N ILE A 82 23.66 24.35 0.05
CA ILE A 82 23.84 25.60 -0.68
C ILE A 82 25.15 26.25 -0.26
N VAL A 83 26.05 26.42 -1.23
CA VAL A 83 27.24 27.27 -1.12
C VAL A 83 26.91 28.61 -1.77
N SER A 84 26.98 29.69 -1.00
CA SER A 84 26.72 31.07 -1.46
C SER A 84 28.01 31.87 -1.44
N VAL A 85 28.21 32.72 -2.45
CA VAL A 85 29.33 33.67 -2.53
C VAL A 85 28.77 35.08 -2.64
N ASP A 86 29.20 35.98 -1.76
CA ASP A 86 28.85 37.40 -1.82
C ASP A 86 29.59 38.06 -3.00
N ILE A 87 28.82 38.66 -3.90
CA ILE A 87 29.32 39.29 -5.14
C ILE A 87 29.29 40.83 -5.07
N SER A 88 29.08 41.40 -3.89
CA SER A 88 29.02 42.86 -3.71
C SER A 88 30.36 43.55 -3.99
N GLN A 89 31.48 42.86 -3.77
CA GLN A 89 32.85 43.39 -3.94
C GLN A 89 33.61 42.83 -5.16
N ALA A 90 33.06 41.81 -5.84
CA ALA A 90 33.69 41.17 -6.99
C ALA A 90 32.66 40.56 -7.94
N LYS A 91 32.91 40.66 -9.26
CA LYS A 91 32.01 40.13 -10.30
C LYS A 91 32.50 38.79 -10.81
N VAL A 92 31.62 37.79 -10.76
CA VAL A 92 31.91 36.45 -11.28
C VAL A 92 31.92 36.47 -12.81
N SER A 93 33.01 35.99 -13.42
CA SER A 93 33.12 35.82 -14.87
C SER A 93 33.02 34.37 -15.31
N GLN A 94 33.54 33.45 -14.49
CA GLN A 94 33.54 32.03 -14.78
C GLN A 94 33.38 31.22 -13.49
N ILE A 95 32.58 30.17 -13.57
CA ILE A 95 32.45 29.14 -12.54
C ILE A 95 32.82 27.80 -13.17
N LYS A 96 33.75 27.08 -12.53
CA LYS A 96 34.09 25.69 -12.83
C LYS A 96 33.97 24.88 -11.55
N TYR A 97 33.70 23.59 -11.68
CA TYR A 97 33.86 22.65 -10.58
C TYR A 97 34.87 21.58 -10.97
N LEU A 98 35.65 21.13 -10.00
CA LEU A 98 36.57 20.00 -10.11
C LEU A 98 36.33 19.09 -8.91
N VAL A 99 36.33 17.78 -9.16
CA VAL A 99 36.39 16.78 -8.10
C VAL A 99 37.83 16.33 -8.01
N ASP A 100 38.45 16.54 -6.84
CA ASP A 100 39.80 16.10 -6.53
C ASP A 100 39.77 15.25 -5.26
N ASP A 101 40.22 14.00 -5.37
CA ASP A 101 39.94 12.92 -4.41
C ASP A 101 38.44 12.88 -4.00
N ASN A 102 38.14 13.22 -2.74
CA ASN A 102 36.79 13.29 -2.19
C ASN A 102 36.30 14.73 -1.96
N THR A 103 36.95 15.71 -2.59
CA THR A 103 36.64 17.14 -2.42
C THR A 103 36.05 17.71 -3.70
N LEU A 104 34.82 18.25 -3.61
CA LEU A 104 34.22 19.05 -4.67
C LEU A 104 34.68 20.50 -4.54
N ASN A 105 35.56 20.93 -5.44
CA ASN A 105 36.11 22.28 -5.49
C ASN A 105 35.34 23.13 -6.51
N PHE A 106 34.80 24.27 -6.08
CA PHE A 106 34.26 25.29 -6.97
C PHE A 106 35.33 26.35 -7.24
N ILE A 107 35.77 26.47 -8.49
CA ILE A 107 36.71 27.51 -8.95
C ILE A 107 35.90 28.67 -9.52
N ILE A 108 35.92 29.79 -8.81
CA ILE A 108 35.18 31.00 -9.18
C ILE A 108 36.21 32.05 -9.58
N SER A 109 36.23 32.42 -10.85
CA SER A 109 37.14 33.43 -11.38
C SER A 109 36.42 34.79 -11.46
N PRO A 110 36.98 35.87 -10.88
CA PRO A 110 36.41 37.20 -11.03
C PRO A 110 36.81 37.83 -12.38
N SER A 111 35.94 38.65 -12.98
CA SER A 111 36.35 39.61 -14.02
C SER A 111 36.88 40.92 -13.42
N GLU A 112 36.37 41.27 -12.23
CA GLU A 112 36.72 42.49 -11.49
C GLU A 112 36.67 42.17 -9.99
N GLY A 113 37.62 42.71 -9.22
CA GLY A 113 37.74 42.46 -7.78
C GLY A 113 38.35 41.10 -7.43
N TRP A 114 38.23 40.71 -6.15
CA TRP A 114 38.77 39.45 -5.61
C TRP A 114 37.80 38.89 -4.56
N PHE A 115 37.63 37.56 -4.52
CA PHE A 115 36.89 36.89 -3.47
C PHE A 115 37.82 36.48 -2.31
N SER A 116 37.28 36.43 -1.11
CA SER A 116 37.94 35.97 0.11
C SER A 116 37.12 34.87 0.80
N PRO A 117 37.70 34.11 1.74
CA PRO A 117 36.94 33.11 2.50
C PRO A 117 35.72 33.68 3.26
N LYS A 118 35.74 34.96 3.60
CA LYS A 118 34.62 35.63 4.32
C LYS A 118 33.40 35.84 3.43
N ASP A 119 33.59 35.85 2.11
CA ASP A 119 32.52 36.04 1.13
C ASP A 119 31.79 34.71 0.86
N VAL A 120 32.35 33.58 1.31
CA VAL A 120 31.77 32.25 1.13
C VAL A 120 31.03 31.84 2.38
N SER A 121 29.77 31.42 2.21
CA SER A 121 28.98 30.80 3.27
C SER A 121 28.36 29.50 2.78
N ALA A 122 28.23 28.54 3.69
CA ALA A 122 27.57 27.28 3.40
C ALA A 122 26.40 27.09 4.37
N ARG A 123 25.27 26.65 3.84
CA ARG A 123 24.10 26.31 4.65
C ARG A 123 23.37 25.13 4.05
N ALA A 124 22.79 24.32 4.92
CA ALA A 124 21.79 23.37 4.48
C ALA A 124 20.52 24.14 4.05
N GLY A 125 20.06 23.89 2.84
CA GLY A 125 18.84 24.45 2.29
C GLY A 125 17.60 23.96 3.03
N LYS A 126 16.45 24.50 2.63
CA LYS A 126 15.14 23.97 3.01
C LYS A 126 14.97 22.58 2.41
N PHE A 127 14.12 21.77 3.03
CA PHE A 127 13.67 20.52 2.43
C PHE A 127 12.96 20.81 1.10
N LYS A 128 13.07 19.86 0.18
CA LYS A 128 12.48 19.95 -1.16
C LYS A 128 10.96 20.16 -1.07
N TYR A 129 10.32 19.37 -0.21
CA TYR A 129 8.89 19.40 0.02
C TYR A 129 8.56 20.25 1.25
N ASP A 130 7.47 21.02 1.16
CA ASP A 130 6.96 21.85 2.25
C ASP A 130 5.58 21.40 2.75
N LEU A 131 5.07 20.28 2.23
CA LEU A 131 3.91 19.55 2.72
C LEU A 131 4.05 18.06 2.44
N ILE A 132 3.68 17.24 3.42
CA ILE A 132 3.55 15.79 3.29
C ILE A 132 2.07 15.43 3.39
N ILE A 133 1.58 14.56 2.51
CA ILE A 133 0.27 13.94 2.60
C ILE A 133 0.47 12.42 2.73
N THR A 134 0.13 11.86 3.88
CA THR A 134 0.18 10.42 4.12
C THR A 134 -1.19 9.79 3.85
N VAL A 135 -1.19 8.60 3.25
CA VAL A 135 -2.42 7.89 2.85
C VAL A 135 -2.36 6.44 3.34
N GLY A 136 -3.30 6.06 4.20
CA GLY A 136 -3.48 4.69 4.70
C GLY A 136 -2.38 4.19 5.63
N LEU A 137 -1.72 5.10 6.36
CA LEU A 137 -0.61 4.80 7.24
C LEU A 137 -1.04 4.94 8.70
N ARG A 138 -0.94 3.85 9.45
CA ARG A 138 -1.22 3.81 10.88
C ARG A 138 -0.36 4.80 11.67
N ASP A 139 0.94 4.79 11.42
CA ASP A 139 1.99 5.55 12.10
C ASP A 139 3.11 5.87 11.10
N LEU A 140 4.04 6.75 11.47
CA LEU A 140 5.16 7.14 10.59
C LEU A 140 6.25 6.06 10.55
N GLU A 141 6.41 5.32 11.64
CA GLU A 141 7.35 4.20 11.79
C GLU A 141 7.08 3.09 10.77
N SER A 142 5.83 2.91 10.34
CA SER A 142 5.41 2.00 9.27
C SER A 142 6.02 2.30 7.90
N LEU A 143 6.67 3.46 7.72
CA LEU A 143 7.46 3.80 6.52
C LEU A 143 8.87 3.20 6.54
N GLY A 144 9.29 2.58 7.65
CA GLY A 144 10.58 1.93 7.78
C GLY A 144 11.75 2.88 7.54
N THR A 145 12.73 2.44 6.74
CA THR A 145 13.96 3.18 6.46
C THR A 145 13.71 4.57 5.88
N LEU A 146 12.62 4.76 5.14
CA LEU A 146 12.25 6.06 4.59
C LEU A 146 11.99 7.08 5.69
N TYR A 147 11.37 6.68 6.80
CA TYR A 147 11.19 7.53 7.97
C TYR A 147 12.44 7.60 8.83
N ASP A 148 13.06 6.45 9.14
CA ASP A 148 14.21 6.35 10.05
C ASP A 148 15.40 7.22 9.61
N GLU A 149 15.65 7.29 8.29
CA GLU A 149 16.74 8.10 7.73
C GLU A 149 16.38 9.59 7.59
N ASN A 150 15.10 9.96 7.74
CA ASN A 150 14.58 11.30 7.43
C ASN A 150 13.73 11.91 8.56
N ILE A 151 13.92 11.51 9.82
CA ILE A 151 13.12 11.97 10.98
C ILE A 151 13.01 13.50 11.06
N GLU A 152 14.12 14.23 10.83
CA GLU A 152 14.13 15.70 10.86
C GLU A 152 13.16 16.31 9.82
N PHE A 153 13.05 15.68 8.64
CA PHE A 153 12.16 16.14 7.57
C PHE A 153 10.69 15.97 7.96
N PHE A 154 10.30 14.80 8.47
CA PHE A 154 8.93 14.53 8.92
C PHE A 154 8.55 15.42 10.12
N TYR A 155 9.48 15.66 11.03
CA TYR A 155 9.23 16.54 12.18
C TYR A 155 9.04 18.02 11.78
N LYS A 156 9.77 18.50 10.77
CA LYS A 156 9.75 19.93 10.38
C LYS A 156 8.74 20.27 9.31
N THR A 157 8.18 19.29 8.62
CA THR A 157 7.30 19.50 7.47
C THR A 157 5.85 19.22 7.90
N PRO A 158 4.89 20.13 7.65
CA PRO A 158 3.48 19.89 7.91
C PRO A 158 2.99 18.58 7.26
N ILE A 159 2.20 17.81 7.99
CA ILE A 159 1.64 16.53 7.55
C ILE A 159 0.11 16.61 7.53
N ILE A 160 -0.48 16.18 6.42
CA ILE A 160 -1.92 15.84 6.30
C ILE A 160 -2.01 14.32 6.27
N ASN A 161 -2.72 13.75 7.23
CA ASN A 161 -2.88 12.30 7.38
C ASN A 161 -4.29 11.89 6.97
N ILE A 162 -4.41 10.94 6.05
CA ILE A 162 -5.69 10.45 5.51
C ILE A 162 -5.76 8.94 5.68
N ASP A 163 -6.77 8.44 6.39
CA ASP A 163 -6.93 7.01 6.68
C ASP A 163 -8.40 6.65 6.98
N ASP A 164 -8.73 5.36 6.93
CA ASP A 164 -10.05 4.80 7.28
C ASP A 164 -9.98 3.87 8.51
N GLN A 165 -8.80 3.70 9.13
CA GLN A 165 -8.59 2.75 10.23
C GLN A 165 -8.61 3.40 11.62
N ALA A 166 -9.28 2.73 12.57
CA ALA A 166 -9.35 3.15 13.97
C ALA A 166 -8.03 3.02 14.74
N SER A 167 -7.07 2.26 14.19
CA SER A 167 -5.74 2.10 14.77
C SER A 167 -4.78 3.24 14.43
N ASN A 168 -5.18 4.18 13.57
CA ASN A 168 -4.36 5.32 13.16
C ASN A 168 -3.98 6.19 14.37
N GLU A 169 -2.73 6.65 14.43
CA GLU A 169 -2.18 7.38 15.58
C GLU A 169 -2.33 8.91 15.46
N GLU A 170 -3.01 9.40 14.41
CA GLU A 170 -3.35 10.81 14.23
C GLU A 170 -2.14 11.76 14.30
N TYR A 171 -1.01 11.34 13.74
CA TYR A 171 0.28 12.05 13.78
C TYR A 171 0.36 13.30 12.88
N GLY A 172 -0.68 13.60 12.10
CA GLY A 172 -0.74 14.75 11.21
C GLY A 172 -1.00 16.07 11.95
N GLN A 173 -0.59 17.19 11.34
CA GLN A 173 -1.11 18.50 11.74
C GLN A 173 -2.61 18.63 11.39
N ILE A 174 -3.03 17.94 10.31
CA ILE A 174 -4.42 17.75 9.95
C ILE A 174 -4.65 16.24 9.79
N ASN A 175 -5.57 15.67 10.55
CA ASN A 175 -5.95 14.25 10.47
C ASN A 175 -7.36 14.14 9.88
N PHE A 176 -7.47 13.60 8.66
CA PHE A 176 -8.71 13.39 7.91
C PHE A 176 -9.06 11.91 7.90
N ILE A 177 -9.61 11.45 9.01
CA ILE A 177 -9.90 10.04 9.28
C ILE A 177 -11.41 9.81 9.24
N ASP A 178 -11.88 8.86 8.43
CA ASP A 178 -13.30 8.50 8.34
C ASP A 178 -13.49 6.99 8.54
N LEU A 179 -13.80 6.59 9.78
CA LEU A 179 -14.03 5.20 10.16
C LEU A 179 -15.30 4.59 9.56
N SER A 180 -16.17 5.41 8.97
CA SER A 180 -17.38 4.94 8.30
C SER A 180 -17.17 4.63 6.82
N ALA A 181 -16.04 5.06 6.25
CA ALA A 181 -15.69 4.78 4.88
C ALA A 181 -15.33 3.29 4.71
N VAL A 182 -15.72 2.70 3.59
CA VAL A 182 -15.33 1.32 3.26
C VAL A 182 -13.91 1.27 2.70
N ALA A 183 -13.48 2.37 2.07
CA ALA A 183 -12.22 2.54 1.37
C ALA A 183 -11.72 3.99 1.52
N ILE A 184 -10.41 4.18 1.59
CA ILE A 184 -9.75 5.49 1.56
C ILE A 184 -10.08 6.24 0.27
N SER A 185 -10.30 5.52 -0.84
CA SER A 185 -10.77 6.11 -2.08
C SER A 185 -12.11 6.86 -1.93
N GLU A 186 -12.99 6.43 -1.01
CA GLU A 186 -14.22 7.18 -0.71
C GLU A 186 -13.90 8.49 0.03
N ILE A 187 -12.94 8.46 0.95
CA ILE A 187 -12.50 9.63 1.71
C ILE A 187 -11.92 10.68 0.77
N ILE A 188 -11.03 10.26 -0.14
CA ILE A 188 -10.43 11.13 -1.16
C ILE A 188 -11.49 11.68 -2.12
N PHE A 189 -12.48 10.87 -2.51
CA PHE A 189 -13.60 11.35 -3.34
C PHE A 189 -14.36 12.50 -2.67
N TYR A 190 -14.69 12.37 -1.39
CA TYR A 190 -15.36 13.45 -0.64
C TYR A 190 -14.48 14.66 -0.43
N LEU A 191 -13.17 14.46 -0.19
CA LEU A 191 -12.22 15.55 -0.13
C LEU A 191 -12.32 16.38 -1.43
N PHE A 192 -12.26 15.73 -2.59
CA PHE A 192 -12.38 16.43 -3.88
C PHE A 192 -13.73 17.10 -4.08
N LYS A 193 -14.85 16.43 -3.76
CA LYS A 193 -16.18 16.99 -3.97
C LYS A 193 -16.51 18.15 -3.03
N ASN A 194 -16.02 18.13 -1.79
CA ASN A 194 -16.38 19.12 -0.77
C ASN A 194 -15.37 20.27 -0.65
N GLY A 195 -14.09 20.01 -0.94
CA GLY A 195 -13.02 20.99 -0.80
C GLY A 195 -12.39 21.41 -2.13
N GLY A 196 -12.49 20.58 -3.17
CA GLY A 196 -11.97 20.86 -4.49
C GLY A 196 -12.93 21.71 -5.32
N GLN A 197 -12.38 22.64 -6.09
CA GLN A 197 -13.16 23.40 -7.11
C GLN A 197 -13.09 22.75 -8.49
N GLU A 198 -12.10 21.87 -8.69
CA GLU A 198 -11.79 21.25 -9.96
C GLU A 198 -12.55 19.94 -10.17
N LYS A 199 -12.77 19.61 -11.45
CA LYS A 199 -13.44 18.38 -11.84
C LYS A 199 -12.52 17.18 -11.64
N ILE A 200 -13.13 16.06 -11.25
CA ILE A 200 -12.46 14.77 -11.23
C ILE A 200 -12.30 14.31 -12.68
N SER A 201 -11.06 14.09 -13.13
CA SER A 201 -10.79 13.56 -14.47
C SER A 201 -11.07 12.05 -14.54
N ALA A 202 -11.23 11.52 -15.76
CA ALA A 202 -11.44 10.08 -15.95
C ALA A 202 -10.30 9.21 -15.37
N ASP A 203 -9.06 9.70 -15.40
CA ASP A 203 -7.91 9.00 -14.82
C ASP A 203 -7.96 9.00 -13.28
N VAL A 204 -8.26 10.15 -12.66
CA VAL A 204 -8.48 10.25 -11.21
C VAL A 204 -9.66 9.36 -10.80
N ALA A 205 -10.75 9.39 -11.56
CA ALA A 205 -11.94 8.59 -11.30
C ALA A 205 -11.65 7.08 -11.41
N THR A 206 -10.81 6.68 -12.37
CA THR A 206 -10.36 5.29 -12.54
C THR A 206 -9.56 4.81 -11.34
N CYS A 207 -8.64 5.64 -10.81
CA CYS A 207 -7.87 5.31 -9.61
C CYS A 207 -8.79 5.14 -8.39
N LEU A 208 -9.68 6.11 -8.11
CA LEU A 208 -10.62 6.00 -6.98
C LEU A 208 -11.54 4.77 -7.10
N LEU A 209 -12.04 4.51 -8.31
CA LEU A 209 -12.90 3.35 -8.52
C LEU A 209 -12.14 2.03 -8.32
N ALA A 210 -10.85 1.98 -8.68
CA ALA A 210 -10.04 0.79 -8.49
C ALA A 210 -9.82 0.47 -7.02
N GLY A 211 -9.57 1.47 -6.18
CA GLY A 211 -9.45 1.30 -4.74
C GLY A 211 -10.76 0.80 -4.10
N ILE A 212 -11.90 1.41 -4.43
CA ILE A 212 -13.22 0.95 -3.97
C ILE A 212 -13.48 -0.50 -4.40
N ILE A 213 -13.25 -0.82 -5.68
CA ILE A 213 -13.46 -2.17 -6.21
C ILE A 213 -12.55 -3.18 -5.49
N GLN A 214 -11.26 -2.88 -5.30
CA GLN A 214 -10.37 -3.82 -4.61
C GLN A 214 -10.76 -4.02 -3.15
N LYS A 215 -11.01 -2.93 -2.41
CA LYS A 215 -11.35 -2.95 -0.98
C LYS A 215 -12.67 -3.68 -0.71
N THR A 216 -13.64 -3.54 -1.61
CA THR A 216 -14.93 -4.24 -1.53
C THR A 216 -14.92 -5.63 -2.17
N LYS A 217 -13.77 -6.10 -2.66
CA LYS A 217 -13.62 -7.33 -3.44
C LYS A 217 -14.64 -7.44 -4.57
N ASN A 218 -14.78 -6.36 -5.33
CA ASN A 218 -15.79 -6.16 -6.36
C ASN A 218 -17.21 -6.25 -5.78
N PHE A 219 -17.48 -5.47 -4.72
CA PHE A 219 -18.78 -5.35 -4.05
C PHE A 219 -19.28 -6.65 -3.39
N LYS A 220 -18.37 -7.58 -3.05
CA LYS A 220 -18.68 -8.84 -2.36
C LYS A 220 -18.56 -8.76 -0.84
N THR A 221 -17.96 -7.71 -0.30
CA THR A 221 -17.78 -7.58 1.16
C THR A 221 -19.09 -7.24 1.88
N THR A 222 -19.19 -7.66 3.14
CA THR A 222 -20.38 -7.45 3.99
C THR A 222 -20.55 -6.02 4.49
N ASN A 223 -19.49 -5.21 4.44
CA ASN A 223 -19.47 -3.82 4.89
C ASN A 223 -19.80 -2.81 3.77
N LEU A 224 -20.24 -3.27 2.60
CA LEU A 224 -20.63 -2.39 1.51
C LEU A 224 -21.80 -1.48 1.91
N THR A 225 -21.71 -0.18 1.60
CA THR A 225 -22.73 0.80 1.97
C THR A 225 -23.43 1.41 0.74
N PRO A 226 -24.66 1.97 0.90
CA PRO A 226 -25.29 2.77 -0.15
C PRO A 226 -24.41 3.95 -0.61
N ARG A 227 -23.63 4.53 0.32
CA ARG A 227 -22.65 5.58 0.06
C ARG A 227 -21.60 5.11 -0.94
N SER A 228 -21.00 3.94 -0.74
CA SER A 228 -20.00 3.33 -1.65
C SER A 228 -20.55 3.17 -3.08
N LEU A 229 -21.80 2.73 -3.20
CA LEU A 229 -22.47 2.53 -4.50
C LEU A 229 -22.78 3.85 -5.20
N LEU A 230 -23.20 4.88 -4.46
CA LEU A 230 -23.42 6.23 -4.97
C LEU A 230 -22.12 6.85 -5.52
N ILE A 231 -21.03 6.74 -4.76
CA ILE A 231 -19.71 7.21 -5.20
C ILE A 231 -19.27 6.48 -6.47
N THR A 232 -19.39 5.16 -6.48
CA THR A 232 -19.09 4.33 -7.66
C THR A 232 -19.85 4.80 -8.90
N SER A 233 -21.15 5.04 -8.77
CA SER A 233 -21.99 5.56 -9.86
C SER A 233 -21.49 6.91 -10.38
N GLN A 234 -21.11 7.81 -9.48
CA GLN A 234 -20.55 9.11 -9.85
C GLN A 234 -19.20 8.95 -10.54
N LEU A 235 -18.28 8.14 -10.02
CA LEU A 235 -16.97 7.90 -10.64
C LEU A 235 -17.09 7.33 -12.06
N ILE A 236 -18.02 6.39 -12.28
CA ILE A 236 -18.33 5.86 -13.62
C ILE A 236 -18.85 6.99 -14.52
N SER A 237 -19.70 7.86 -14.00
CA SER A 237 -20.23 9.02 -14.74
C SER A 237 -19.13 10.04 -15.09
N GLU A 238 -18.09 10.16 -14.26
CA GLU A 238 -16.89 10.98 -14.52
C GLU A 238 -15.87 10.28 -15.46
N GLY A 239 -16.22 9.11 -16.00
CA GLY A 239 -15.43 8.40 -17.01
C GLY A 239 -14.48 7.33 -16.48
N ALA A 240 -14.63 6.87 -15.24
CA ALA A 240 -13.81 5.78 -14.70
C ALA A 240 -13.89 4.51 -15.57
N ASN A 241 -12.74 3.96 -15.95
CA ASN A 241 -12.67 2.77 -16.81
C ASN A 241 -12.84 1.47 -15.99
N ARG A 242 -14.08 1.18 -15.60
CA ARG A 242 -14.45 -0.02 -14.85
C ARG A 242 -13.98 -1.32 -15.52
N GLU A 243 -14.10 -1.41 -16.85
CA GLU A 243 -13.73 -2.61 -17.59
C GLU A 243 -12.24 -2.90 -17.46
N LYS A 244 -11.38 -1.89 -17.62
CA LYS A 244 -9.94 -2.01 -17.41
C LYS A 244 -9.62 -2.47 -15.99
N ILE A 245 -10.29 -1.91 -14.98
CA ILE A 245 -10.10 -2.30 -13.57
C ILE A 245 -10.44 -3.77 -13.36
N VAL A 246 -11.63 -4.21 -13.80
CA VAL A 246 -12.08 -5.59 -13.62
C VAL A 246 -11.18 -6.57 -14.38
N ASN A 247 -10.76 -6.21 -15.59
CA ASN A 247 -9.92 -7.08 -16.41
C ASN A 247 -8.55 -7.32 -15.76
N ASN A 248 -7.94 -6.28 -15.18
CA ASN A 248 -6.61 -6.39 -14.57
C ASN A 248 -6.65 -6.98 -13.15
N LEU A 249 -7.68 -6.70 -12.35
CA LEU A 249 -7.77 -7.18 -10.97
C LEU A 249 -8.42 -8.58 -10.82
N TYR A 250 -9.31 -8.98 -11.74
CA TYR A 250 -10.10 -10.22 -11.56
C TYR A 250 -10.12 -11.15 -12.78
N ARG A 251 -9.73 -10.69 -13.98
CA ARG A 251 -9.77 -11.50 -15.21
C ARG A 251 -8.39 -11.68 -15.87
N SER A 252 -7.32 -11.55 -15.08
CA SER A 252 -5.92 -11.66 -15.51
C SER A 252 -5.26 -12.99 -15.09
N ARG A 253 -6.04 -13.96 -14.58
CA ARG A 253 -5.50 -15.22 -14.05
C ARG A 253 -4.87 -16.09 -15.13
N SER A 254 -3.72 -16.64 -14.81
CA SER A 254 -3.02 -17.58 -15.68
C SER A 254 -3.74 -18.94 -15.74
N LEU A 255 -3.49 -19.71 -16.82
CA LEU A 255 -4.03 -21.07 -16.93
C LEU A 255 -3.50 -22.00 -15.82
N SER A 256 -2.27 -21.81 -15.37
CA SER A 256 -1.70 -22.60 -14.28
C SER A 256 -2.40 -22.31 -12.95
N THR A 257 -2.73 -21.04 -12.68
CA THR A 257 -3.58 -20.65 -11.54
C THR A 257 -4.95 -21.32 -11.60
N LEU A 258 -5.62 -21.32 -12.76
CA LEU A 258 -6.92 -21.98 -12.90
C LEU A 258 -6.84 -23.51 -12.71
N LYS A 259 -5.77 -24.15 -13.18
CA LYS A 259 -5.54 -25.58 -12.95
C LYS A 259 -5.32 -25.89 -11.47
N LEU A 260 -4.52 -25.08 -10.77
CA LEU A 260 -4.34 -25.17 -9.33
C LEU A 260 -5.68 -25.07 -8.60
N TRP A 261 -6.53 -24.13 -9.01
CA TRP A 261 -7.87 -24.01 -8.43
C TRP A 261 -8.70 -25.27 -8.63
N GLY A 262 -8.67 -25.85 -9.83
CA GLY A 262 -9.31 -27.14 -10.07
C GLY A 262 -8.81 -28.25 -9.15
N ARG A 263 -7.50 -28.33 -8.87
CA ARG A 263 -6.92 -29.32 -7.95
C ARG A 263 -7.40 -29.13 -6.51
N VAL A 264 -7.35 -27.90 -6.00
CA VAL A 264 -7.80 -27.57 -4.64
C VAL A 264 -9.29 -27.85 -4.49
N LEU A 265 -10.12 -27.39 -5.43
CA LEU A 265 -11.57 -27.59 -5.37
C LEU A 265 -11.96 -29.07 -5.46
N ASN A 266 -11.24 -29.87 -6.25
CA ASN A 266 -11.48 -31.31 -6.36
C ASN A 266 -11.11 -32.08 -5.08
N ASN A 267 -10.18 -31.54 -4.28
CA ASN A 267 -9.72 -32.13 -3.02
C ASN A 267 -10.28 -31.38 -1.79
N LEU A 268 -11.38 -30.64 -1.96
CA LEU A 268 -11.96 -29.85 -0.89
C LEU A 268 -12.76 -30.75 0.07
N HIS A 269 -12.49 -30.57 1.36
CA HIS A 269 -13.13 -31.25 2.47
C HIS A 269 -13.70 -30.21 3.44
N SER A 270 -14.69 -30.62 4.24
CA SER A 270 -15.34 -29.77 5.24
C SER A 270 -15.51 -30.50 6.56
N GLU A 271 -15.35 -29.79 7.67
CA GLU A 271 -15.55 -30.28 9.03
C GLU A 271 -16.43 -29.30 9.83
N GLN A 272 -16.94 -29.74 10.99
CA GLN A 272 -17.72 -28.91 11.92
C GLN A 272 -18.84 -28.10 11.24
N LYS A 273 -19.74 -28.77 10.52
CA LYS A 273 -20.84 -28.10 9.78
C LYS A 273 -20.33 -26.98 8.84
N GLU A 274 -19.20 -27.24 8.17
CA GLU A 274 -18.54 -26.36 7.21
C GLU A 274 -17.80 -25.16 7.84
N GLU A 275 -17.55 -25.17 9.15
CA GLU A 275 -16.74 -24.14 9.82
C GLU A 275 -15.25 -24.21 9.47
N ILE A 276 -14.77 -25.41 9.13
CA ILE A 276 -13.42 -25.62 8.60
C ILE A 276 -13.55 -26.20 7.20
N ILE A 277 -13.00 -25.49 6.22
CA ILE A 277 -12.82 -26.01 4.86
C ILE A 277 -11.32 -26.24 4.62
N TRP A 278 -10.96 -27.36 4.01
CA TRP A 278 -9.56 -27.68 3.83
C TRP A 278 -9.29 -28.51 2.58
N SER A 279 -8.07 -28.42 2.06
CA SER A 279 -7.62 -29.18 0.88
C SER A 279 -6.15 -29.57 1.02
N LYS A 280 -5.76 -30.60 0.26
CA LYS A 280 -4.39 -31.08 0.12
C LYS A 280 -3.86 -30.86 -1.30
N LEU A 281 -2.58 -30.50 -1.39
CA LEU A 281 -1.81 -30.41 -2.63
C LEU A 281 -0.56 -31.28 -2.51
N SER A 282 -0.45 -32.27 -3.40
CA SER A 282 0.72 -33.14 -3.47
C SER A 282 1.91 -32.43 -4.11
N ALA A 283 3.12 -32.99 -3.95
CA ALA A 283 4.31 -32.46 -4.64
C ALA A 283 4.12 -32.39 -6.16
N LYS A 284 3.41 -33.37 -6.73
CA LYS A 284 3.07 -33.41 -8.16
C LYS A 284 2.14 -32.27 -8.58
N ASP A 285 1.13 -31.95 -7.77
CA ASP A 285 0.22 -30.84 -8.06
C ASP A 285 0.98 -29.51 -8.10
N LEU A 286 1.91 -29.32 -7.16
CA LEU A 286 2.76 -28.12 -7.08
C LEU A 286 3.74 -28.03 -8.27
N GLU A 287 4.31 -29.15 -8.71
CA GLU A 287 5.20 -29.18 -9.88
C GLU A 287 4.44 -28.85 -11.17
N GLU A 288 3.29 -29.50 -11.40
CA GLU A 288 2.48 -29.32 -12.61
C GLU A 288 1.86 -27.92 -12.74
N THR A 289 1.63 -27.25 -11.61
CA THR A 289 1.00 -25.92 -11.59
C THR A 289 1.99 -24.79 -11.35
N SER A 290 3.19 -25.07 -10.85
CA SER A 290 4.22 -24.07 -10.50
C SER A 290 3.62 -22.84 -9.81
N PRO A 291 2.91 -23.03 -8.67
CA PRO A 291 2.08 -21.99 -8.10
C PRO A 291 2.91 -20.89 -7.46
N SER A 292 2.49 -19.63 -7.65
CA SER A 292 2.96 -18.53 -6.79
C SER A 292 2.24 -18.58 -5.44
N LEU A 293 2.85 -18.05 -4.38
CA LEU A 293 2.18 -17.92 -3.08
C LEU A 293 0.90 -17.09 -3.19
N GLU A 294 0.93 -16.02 -3.98
CA GLU A 294 -0.23 -15.17 -4.30
C GLU A 294 -1.41 -15.97 -4.86
N SER A 295 -1.14 -16.97 -5.71
CA SER A 295 -2.18 -17.81 -6.30
C SER A 295 -2.88 -18.74 -5.28
N LEU A 296 -2.18 -19.11 -4.21
CA LEU A 296 -2.74 -19.90 -3.10
C LEU A 296 -3.54 -18.99 -2.16
N ASP A 297 -3.07 -17.77 -1.90
CA ASP A 297 -3.81 -16.81 -1.07
C ASP A 297 -5.14 -16.44 -1.72
N GLU A 298 -5.16 -16.19 -3.03
CA GLU A 298 -6.39 -15.87 -3.78
C GLU A 298 -7.47 -16.95 -3.68
N ILE A 299 -7.08 -18.23 -3.80
CA ILE A 299 -8.06 -19.32 -3.74
C ILE A 299 -8.57 -19.53 -2.33
N ILE A 300 -7.71 -19.42 -1.32
CA ILE A 300 -8.12 -19.53 0.08
C ILE A 300 -9.11 -18.41 0.41
N ASP A 301 -8.83 -17.19 -0.05
CA ASP A 301 -9.73 -16.05 0.05
C ASP A 301 -11.10 -16.33 -0.59
N GLU A 302 -11.13 -16.91 -1.79
CA GLU A 302 -12.41 -17.25 -2.43
C GLU A 302 -13.12 -18.40 -1.71
N LEU A 303 -12.42 -19.44 -1.26
CA LEU A 303 -13.01 -20.56 -0.53
C LEU A 303 -13.76 -20.08 0.72
N ILE A 304 -13.11 -19.26 1.56
CA ILE A 304 -13.72 -18.78 2.80
C ILE A 304 -14.86 -17.78 2.54
N MET A 305 -14.78 -16.98 1.47
CA MET A 305 -15.85 -16.03 1.12
C MET A 305 -17.11 -16.69 0.55
N ASN A 306 -16.95 -17.83 -0.14
CA ASN A 306 -18.07 -18.48 -0.83
C ASN A 306 -18.76 -19.58 0.01
N VAL A 307 -18.23 -19.90 1.20
CA VAL A 307 -18.83 -20.86 2.14
C VAL A 307 -19.33 -20.10 3.38
N PRO A 308 -20.65 -19.84 3.52
CA PRO A 308 -21.17 -18.93 4.55
C PRO A 308 -20.81 -19.28 6.00
N ASN A 309 -20.63 -20.56 6.32
CA ASN A 309 -20.30 -21.02 7.67
C ASN A 309 -18.79 -21.09 7.92
N ALA A 310 -17.95 -20.97 6.89
CA ALA A 310 -16.51 -21.18 7.01
C ALA A 310 -15.85 -20.11 7.87
N LYS A 311 -15.25 -20.53 8.98
CA LYS A 311 -14.43 -19.71 9.88
C LYS A 311 -12.95 -19.83 9.53
N LEU A 312 -12.55 -20.99 9.01
CA LEU A 312 -11.18 -21.32 8.64
C LEU A 312 -11.13 -21.97 7.27
N ALA A 313 -10.16 -21.56 6.46
CA ALA A 313 -9.77 -22.22 5.23
C ALA A 313 -8.30 -22.67 5.31
N VAL A 314 -8.03 -23.95 5.07
CA VAL A 314 -6.70 -24.56 5.23
C VAL A 314 -6.24 -25.22 3.93
N ILE A 315 -5.02 -24.92 3.49
CA ILE A 315 -4.34 -25.69 2.45
C ILE A 315 -3.09 -26.33 3.05
N LEU A 316 -3.02 -27.66 2.95
CA LEU A 316 -1.79 -28.41 3.21
C LEU A 316 -1.07 -28.67 1.89
N CYS A 317 0.21 -28.33 1.84
CA CYS A 317 1.09 -28.56 0.70
C CYS A 317 2.22 -29.51 1.08
N GLU A 318 2.50 -30.53 0.27
CA GLU A 318 3.66 -31.38 0.48
C GLU A 318 4.96 -30.60 0.18
N LYS A 319 5.89 -30.56 1.14
CA LYS A 319 7.22 -29.93 0.99
C LYS A 319 8.31 -30.97 0.77
N SER A 320 8.18 -32.11 1.45
CA SER A 320 8.98 -33.32 1.28
C SER A 320 8.15 -34.53 1.70
N PRO A 321 8.58 -35.77 1.44
CA PRO A 321 7.85 -36.97 1.88
C PRO A 321 7.57 -37.04 3.39
N ALA A 322 8.30 -36.29 4.21
CA ALA A 322 8.15 -36.25 5.67
C ALA A 322 7.84 -34.84 6.19
N THR A 323 7.50 -33.88 5.33
CA THR A 323 7.25 -32.50 5.76
C THR A 323 6.15 -31.86 4.93
N SER A 324 5.20 -31.24 5.62
CA SER A 324 4.10 -30.52 4.98
C SER A 324 4.14 -29.05 5.39
N LYS A 325 3.75 -28.17 4.47
CA LYS A 325 3.51 -26.75 4.72
C LYS A 325 2.02 -26.55 4.97
N ILE A 326 1.70 -25.75 5.97
CA ILE A 326 0.35 -25.34 6.33
C ILE A 326 0.18 -23.90 5.87
N ILE A 327 -0.95 -23.62 5.22
CA ILE A 327 -1.42 -22.27 4.92
C ILE A 327 -2.84 -22.19 5.47
N ILE A 328 -3.07 -21.32 6.46
CA ILE A 328 -4.39 -21.13 7.07
C ILE A 328 -4.82 -19.69 6.89
N TYR A 329 -6.09 -19.52 6.55
CA TYR A 329 -6.76 -18.25 6.57
C TYR A 329 -7.96 -18.30 7.49
N SER A 330 -8.15 -17.22 8.24
CA SER A 330 -9.22 -17.09 9.21
C SER A 330 -10.10 -15.87 8.94
N LEU A 331 -11.37 -15.97 9.33
CA LEU A 331 -12.24 -14.81 9.42
C LEU A 331 -11.80 -13.86 10.55
N LYS A 332 -12.30 -12.61 10.53
CA LYS A 332 -11.86 -11.51 11.41
C LYS A 332 -11.85 -11.82 12.91
N ASN A 333 -12.66 -12.78 13.37
CA ASN A 333 -12.81 -13.15 14.78
C ASN A 333 -11.93 -14.32 15.24
N VAL A 334 -11.12 -14.90 14.35
CA VAL A 334 -10.23 -16.02 14.70
C VAL A 334 -8.80 -15.67 14.29
N ASN A 335 -7.84 -15.82 15.20
CA ASN A 335 -6.44 -15.46 14.95
C ASN A 335 -5.65 -16.66 14.40
N ALA A 336 -5.27 -16.59 13.13
CA ALA A 336 -4.50 -17.62 12.43
C ALA A 336 -3.13 -17.93 13.08
N LEU A 337 -2.43 -16.92 13.61
CA LEU A 337 -1.15 -17.11 14.31
C LEU A 337 -1.34 -17.82 15.64
N GLU A 338 -2.43 -17.54 16.34
CA GLU A 338 -2.75 -18.20 17.60
C GLU A 338 -3.13 -19.67 17.38
N LEU A 339 -3.91 -19.95 16.33
CA LEU A 339 -4.29 -21.31 15.97
C LEU A 339 -3.10 -22.19 15.62
N LEU A 340 -2.04 -21.62 15.05
CA LEU A 340 -0.84 -22.36 14.65
C LEU A 340 0.35 -22.18 15.61
N LYS A 341 0.14 -21.65 16.82
CA LYS A 341 1.20 -21.26 17.76
C LYS A 341 2.25 -22.36 18.00
N GLU A 342 1.82 -23.61 18.08
CA GLU A 342 2.63 -24.81 18.30
C GLU A 342 3.57 -25.11 17.12
N TYR A 343 3.28 -24.56 15.95
CA TYR A 343 4.02 -24.77 14.70
C TYR A 343 4.94 -23.58 14.33
N SER A 344 5.16 -22.65 15.27
CA SER A 344 6.00 -21.44 15.06
C SER A 344 5.62 -20.68 13.78
N PRO A 345 4.38 -20.16 13.71
CA PRO A 345 3.82 -19.67 12.47
C PRO A 345 4.40 -18.30 12.07
N GLN A 346 4.33 -18.01 10.78
CA GLN A 346 4.67 -16.71 10.20
C GLN A 346 3.45 -16.14 9.48
N GLY A 347 3.31 -14.81 9.46
CA GLY A 347 2.22 -14.13 8.75
C GLY A 347 1.49 -13.13 9.65
N THR A 348 0.19 -13.04 9.46
CA THR A 348 -0.71 -12.11 10.16
C THR A 348 -1.80 -12.86 10.90
N ALA A 349 -2.56 -12.14 11.75
CA ALA A 349 -3.73 -12.71 12.42
C ALA A 349 -4.79 -13.30 11.45
N LYS A 350 -4.76 -12.93 10.17
CA LYS A 350 -5.71 -13.39 9.15
C LYS A 350 -5.17 -14.53 8.29
N LEU A 351 -3.89 -14.50 7.96
CA LEU A 351 -3.21 -15.48 7.11
C LEU A 351 -1.92 -15.89 7.80
N ALA A 352 -1.80 -17.16 8.16
CA ALA A 352 -0.61 -17.71 8.77
C ALA A 352 -0.10 -18.92 7.99
N THR A 353 1.22 -19.11 8.01
CA THR A 353 1.87 -20.27 7.42
C THR A 353 2.78 -20.93 8.44
N ALA A 354 2.88 -22.25 8.39
CA ALA A 354 3.75 -23.02 9.25
C ALA A 354 4.27 -24.27 8.54
N SER A 355 5.19 -24.99 9.17
CA SER A 355 5.64 -26.31 8.71
C SER A 355 5.39 -27.36 9.78
N ILE A 356 4.98 -28.55 9.35
CA ILE A 356 4.78 -29.72 10.19
C ILE A 356 5.67 -30.86 9.67
N ASN A 357 6.45 -31.46 10.57
CA ASN A 357 7.41 -32.53 10.24
C ASN A 357 6.71 -33.89 10.13
N LYS A 358 5.68 -33.96 9.29
CA LYS A 358 4.88 -35.16 8.98
C LYS A 358 4.51 -35.16 7.50
N ASP A 359 4.28 -36.36 6.96
CA ASP A 359 3.69 -36.52 5.63
C ASP A 359 2.29 -35.88 5.57
N ILE A 360 1.82 -35.56 4.37
CA ILE A 360 0.60 -34.76 4.19
C ILE A 360 -0.66 -35.44 4.72
N GLU A 361 -0.72 -36.78 4.71
CA GLU A 361 -1.88 -37.53 5.22
C GLU A 361 -1.93 -37.43 6.74
N THR A 362 -0.85 -37.80 7.42
CA THR A 362 -0.75 -37.71 8.88
C THR A 362 -0.91 -36.28 9.37
N ALA A 363 -0.27 -35.33 8.69
CA ALA A 363 -0.36 -33.90 9.00
C ALA A 363 -1.80 -33.38 8.92
N SER A 364 -2.54 -33.77 7.88
CA SER A 364 -3.92 -33.32 7.71
C SER A 364 -4.85 -33.81 8.82
N ILE A 365 -4.73 -35.07 9.23
CA ILE A 365 -5.58 -35.65 10.28
C ILE A 365 -5.34 -34.94 11.61
N GLU A 366 -4.07 -34.79 12.01
CA GLU A 366 -3.73 -34.20 13.30
C GLU A 366 -4.07 -32.71 13.36
N LEU A 367 -3.69 -31.94 12.33
CA LEU A 367 -3.95 -30.51 12.27
C LEU A 367 -5.45 -30.23 12.31
N ILE A 368 -6.24 -30.92 11.49
CA ILE A 368 -7.68 -30.69 11.44
C ILE A 368 -8.34 -31.08 12.76
N SER A 369 -7.92 -32.18 13.40
CA SER A 369 -8.40 -32.53 14.73
C SER A 369 -8.05 -31.47 15.79
N GLU A 370 -6.86 -30.88 15.72
CA GLU A 370 -6.44 -29.82 16.64
C GLU A 370 -7.23 -28.53 16.44
N LEU A 371 -7.42 -28.11 15.18
CA LEU A 371 -8.20 -26.93 14.83
C LEU A 371 -9.66 -27.05 15.27
N LYS A 372 -10.27 -28.22 15.12
CA LYS A 372 -11.63 -28.51 15.61
C LYS A 372 -11.75 -28.25 17.12
N ASN A 373 -10.83 -28.81 17.90
CA ASN A 373 -10.80 -28.64 19.35
C ASN A 373 -10.56 -27.18 19.76
N LYS A 374 -9.76 -26.43 18.99
CA LYS A 374 -9.47 -25.02 19.26
C LYS A 374 -10.68 -24.13 18.95
N LEU A 375 -11.37 -24.35 17.82
CA LEU A 375 -12.59 -23.61 17.49
C LEU A 375 -13.71 -23.84 18.52
N GLU A 376 -13.93 -25.08 18.95
CA GLU A 376 -14.94 -25.39 19.99
C GLU A 376 -14.69 -24.63 21.30
N LYS A 377 -13.41 -24.45 21.67
CA LYS A 377 -13.03 -23.70 22.88
C LYS A 377 -13.19 -22.19 22.74
N LEU A 378 -13.17 -21.66 21.52
CA LEU A 378 -13.39 -20.22 21.28
C LEU A 378 -14.88 -19.86 21.32
N GLU A 379 -15.76 -20.86 21.21
CA GLU A 379 -17.21 -20.69 21.22
C GLU A 379 -17.86 -20.99 22.58
N ALA A 380 -17.11 -21.61 23.49
CA ALA A 380 -17.48 -21.87 24.87
C ALA A 380 -17.12 -20.69 25.77
#